data_AF-E8U668-F1
#
_entry.id   AF-E8U668-F1
#
_cell.length_a   1.000
_cell.length_b   1.000
_cell.length_c   1.000
_cell.angle_alpha   90.00
_cell.angle_beta   90.00
_cell.angle_gamma   90.00
#
_symmetry.space_group_name_H-M   'P 1'
#
loop_
_entity.id
_entity.type
_entity.pdbx_description
1 polymer ?
#
loop_
_entity_poly.entity_id
_entity_poly.type
_entity_poly.pdbx_seq_one_letter_code
_entity_poly.pdbx_strand_id
1 'polypeptide(L)'
;MNPSTPLILTVAAVLATASAQSTGSPSTGAGARTMTPDMRARMAQFQPIMDLAQTVALLPELEKVKGQAVSKAQAKQLLPILQTLQKASSIKGADATKYLTQIEDKILTDKQLTAIDSLQLKREQERRARMTQGQTGQNRFGPGGAQGQGRPQGQNGSAQGGARGGPFGANGGAFNPFKNGRTADALKAYITVLQKK
;
A
#
# COMPACT_ATOMS: atom_id res chain seq x y z
N MET A 1 -41.15 76.96 -0.07
CA MET A 1 -41.08 75.48 -0.10
C MET A 1 -39.64 75.13 0.22
N ASN A 2 -39.38 74.71 1.45
CA ASN A 2 -38.03 74.58 2.00
C ASN A 2 -37.54 73.14 1.90
N PRO A 3 -36.24 72.91 1.58
CA PRO A 3 -35.66 71.57 1.52
C PRO A 3 -35.23 71.10 2.92
N SER A 4 -35.57 69.86 3.27
CA SER A 4 -35.08 69.19 4.48
C SER A 4 -33.88 68.30 4.13
N THR A 5 -32.78 68.56 4.83
CA THR A 5 -31.44 67.99 4.72
C THR A 5 -31.37 66.54 5.24
N PRO A 6 -30.51 65.67 4.66
CA PRO A 6 -30.25 64.32 5.17
C PRO A 6 -29.15 64.30 6.24
N LEU A 7 -29.30 63.43 7.26
CA LEU A 7 -28.30 63.17 8.29
C LEU A 7 -27.72 61.74 8.14
N ILE A 8 -26.40 61.70 8.24
CA ILE A 8 -25.43 60.63 8.01
C ILE A 8 -25.44 59.57 9.14
N LEU A 9 -25.18 58.29 8.85
CA LEU A 9 -24.40 57.37 9.71
C LEU A 9 -24.07 56.07 8.92
N THR A 10 -22.84 55.86 8.42
CA THR A 10 -21.64 55.25 9.06
C THR A 10 -21.64 53.71 9.13
N VAL A 11 -20.98 53.11 8.13
CA VAL A 11 -19.85 52.15 8.16
C VAL A 11 -19.93 50.83 8.99
N ALA A 12 -19.57 49.76 8.26
CA ALA A 12 -18.90 48.49 8.66
C ALA A 12 -19.69 47.40 9.40
N ALA A 13 -20.07 46.36 8.67
CA ALA A 13 -20.21 45.01 9.18
C ALA A 13 -19.06 44.14 8.65
N VAL A 14 -18.17 43.75 9.57
CA VAL A 14 -17.03 42.87 9.39
C VAL A 14 -17.50 41.43 9.17
N LEU A 15 -17.04 40.77 8.10
CA LEU A 15 -17.14 39.32 7.94
C LEU A 15 -16.11 38.63 8.85
N ALA A 16 -16.59 37.88 9.84
CA ALA A 16 -15.80 36.91 10.59
C ALA A 16 -16.57 35.57 10.66
N THR A 17 -16.40 34.73 9.64
CA THR A 17 -16.83 33.32 9.67
C THR A 17 -15.79 32.49 10.44
N ALA A 18 -15.84 32.58 11.76
CA ALA A 18 -15.12 31.67 12.65
C ALA A 18 -15.89 30.33 12.73
N SER A 19 -15.23 29.26 12.29
CA SER A 19 -15.66 27.88 12.44
C SER A 19 -15.40 27.43 13.89
N ALA A 20 -16.46 27.09 14.63
CA ALA A 20 -16.35 26.51 15.96
C ALA A 20 -17.21 25.23 16.07
N GLN A 21 -16.52 24.11 15.85
CA GLN A 21 -16.48 22.92 16.70
C GLN A 21 -17.82 22.33 17.19
N SER A 22 -18.25 21.28 16.51
CA SER A 22 -19.18 20.29 17.06
C SER A 22 -18.49 19.48 18.17
N THR A 23 -18.99 19.64 19.39
CA THR A 23 -18.67 18.84 20.57
C THR A 23 -19.28 17.44 20.44
N GLY A 24 -18.48 16.48 19.98
CA GLY A 24 -18.77 15.05 20.09
C GLY A 24 -17.95 14.45 21.24
N SER A 25 -18.65 13.89 22.24
CA SER A 25 -18.07 13.28 23.44
C SER A 25 -17.07 12.16 23.15
N PRO A 26 -15.93 12.07 23.88
CA PRO A 26 -15.00 10.96 23.75
C PRO A 26 -15.50 9.77 24.57
N SER A 27 -15.89 8.69 23.88
CA SER A 27 -16.09 7.38 24.49
C SER A 27 -14.71 6.76 24.78
N THR A 28 -14.46 6.52 26.06
CA THR A 28 -13.31 5.80 26.60
C THR A 28 -13.46 4.31 26.29
N GLY A 29 -12.77 3.83 25.26
CA GLY A 29 -12.67 2.42 24.91
C GLY A 29 -11.35 2.11 24.21
N ALA A 30 -10.51 1.30 24.85
CA ALA A 30 -9.40 0.53 24.28
C ALA A 30 -8.62 1.14 23.08
N GLY A 31 -7.58 1.93 23.39
CA GLY A 31 -6.32 1.91 22.64
C GLY A 31 -6.38 2.12 21.12
N ALA A 32 -7.21 3.02 20.61
CA ALA A 32 -6.99 3.58 19.29
C ALA A 32 -5.69 4.39 19.33
N ARG A 33 -4.57 3.78 18.90
CA ARG A 33 -3.31 4.50 18.67
C ARG A 33 -3.59 5.53 17.58
N THR A 34 -3.93 6.75 17.98
CA THR A 34 -4.05 7.88 17.07
C THR A 34 -2.71 8.06 16.39
N MET A 35 -2.71 7.88 15.07
CA MET A 35 -1.52 7.97 14.27
C MET A 35 -1.02 9.41 14.28
N THR A 36 0.18 9.65 14.81
CA THR A 36 0.75 11.01 14.86
C THR A 36 1.01 11.52 13.43
N PRO A 37 1.00 12.85 13.21
CA PRO A 37 1.31 13.44 11.90
C PRO A 37 2.65 12.96 11.33
N ASP A 38 3.69 12.82 12.18
CA ASP A 38 4.99 12.31 11.78
C ASP A 38 4.95 10.86 11.32
N MET A 39 4.18 10.00 12.00
CA MET A 39 3.99 8.62 11.55
C MET A 39 3.29 8.57 10.20
N ARG A 40 2.32 9.45 9.95
CA ARG A 40 1.61 9.52 8.67
C ARG A 40 2.54 9.97 7.54
N ALA A 41 3.34 11.00 7.78
CA ALA A 41 4.36 11.46 6.84
C ALA A 41 5.38 10.35 6.52
N ARG A 42 5.82 9.60 7.54
CA ARG A 42 6.69 8.43 7.35
C ARG A 42 6.01 7.36 6.49
N MET A 43 4.76 6.99 6.76
CA MET A 43 4.04 6.01 5.94
C MET A 43 3.88 6.47 4.49
N ALA A 44 3.62 7.76 4.25
CA ALA A 44 3.49 8.32 2.91
C ALA A 44 4.78 8.14 2.08
N GLN A 45 5.95 8.23 2.71
CA GLN A 45 7.23 8.00 2.02
C GLN A 45 7.43 6.56 1.54
N PHE A 46 6.74 5.59 2.14
CA PHE A 46 6.80 4.19 1.73
C PHE A 46 5.75 3.80 0.68
N GLN A 47 4.71 4.63 0.47
CA GLN A 47 3.66 4.33 -0.52
C GLN A 47 4.27 4.03 -1.90
N PRO A 48 5.16 4.88 -2.46
CA PRO A 48 5.73 4.61 -3.77
C PRO A 48 6.56 3.32 -3.83
N ILE A 49 7.17 2.91 -2.71
CA ILE A 49 7.95 1.67 -2.63
C ILE A 49 7.01 0.46 -2.67
N MET A 50 5.88 0.55 -1.99
CA MET A 50 4.86 -0.51 -2.01
C MET A 50 4.20 -0.61 -3.37
N ASP A 51 3.86 0.51 -4.00
CA ASP A 51 3.30 0.56 -5.35
C ASP A 51 4.26 -0.06 -6.35
N LEU A 52 5.55 0.31 -6.29
CA LEU A 52 6.60 -0.31 -7.12
C LEU A 52 6.68 -1.82 -6.91
N ALA A 53 6.64 -2.28 -5.66
CA ALA A 53 6.66 -3.71 -5.37
C ALA A 53 5.43 -4.44 -5.94
N GLN A 54 4.25 -3.81 -5.90
CA GLN A 54 3.03 -4.39 -6.45
C GLN A 54 3.05 -4.47 -7.97
N THR A 55 3.48 -3.40 -8.66
CA THR A 55 3.64 -3.36 -10.11
C THR A 55 4.66 -4.40 -10.57
N VAL A 56 5.84 -4.42 -9.95
CA VAL A 56 6.90 -5.40 -10.28
C VAL A 56 6.45 -6.84 -10.06
N ALA A 57 5.67 -7.11 -9.00
CA ALA A 57 5.13 -8.44 -8.73
C ALA A 57 4.07 -8.90 -9.75
N LEU A 58 3.51 -8.00 -10.56
CA LEU A 58 2.55 -8.32 -11.62
C LEU A 58 3.15 -8.54 -12.99
N LEU A 59 4.36 -8.04 -13.23
CA LEU A 59 5.03 -8.24 -14.52
C LEU A 59 5.12 -9.72 -14.94
N PRO A 60 5.39 -10.70 -14.04
CA PRO A 60 5.36 -12.11 -14.41
C PRO A 60 3.94 -12.64 -14.75
N GLU A 61 2.90 -12.06 -14.15
CA GLU A 61 1.52 -12.43 -14.45
C GLU A 61 1.05 -11.81 -15.77
N LEU A 62 1.56 -10.62 -16.10
CA LEU A 62 1.33 -9.96 -17.39
C LEU A 62 1.83 -10.82 -18.57
N GLU A 63 2.93 -11.56 -18.40
CA GLU A 63 3.42 -12.53 -19.40
C GLU A 63 2.40 -13.62 -19.75
N LYS A 64 1.47 -13.93 -18.84
CA LYS A 64 0.43 -14.94 -19.05
C LYS A 64 -0.80 -14.36 -19.76
N VAL A 65 -0.90 -13.04 -19.86
CA VAL A 65 -2.02 -12.38 -20.54
C VAL A 65 -1.75 -12.35 -22.04
N LYS A 66 -2.65 -12.97 -22.81
CA LYS A 66 -2.51 -13.13 -24.26
C LYS A 66 -2.30 -11.77 -24.95
N GLY A 67 -1.19 -11.64 -25.67
CA GLY A 67 -0.85 -10.42 -26.41
C GLY A 67 -0.40 -9.24 -25.55
N GLN A 68 -0.20 -9.42 -24.24
CA GLN A 68 0.28 -8.37 -23.32
C GLN A 68 1.66 -8.68 -22.71
N ALA A 69 2.26 -9.82 -23.06
CA ALA A 69 3.60 -10.16 -22.64
C ALA A 69 4.63 -9.06 -22.99
N VAL A 70 5.63 -8.88 -22.14
CA VAL A 70 6.68 -7.88 -22.36
C VAL A 70 7.48 -8.25 -23.60
N SER A 71 7.61 -7.30 -24.52
CA SER A 71 8.39 -7.46 -25.73
C SER A 71 9.90 -7.48 -25.45
N LYS A 72 10.70 -7.95 -26.40
CA LYS A 72 12.17 -7.94 -26.28
C LYS A 72 12.75 -6.53 -26.06
N ALA A 73 12.17 -5.52 -26.71
CA ALA A 73 12.58 -4.13 -26.55
C ALA A 73 12.31 -3.61 -25.13
N GLN A 74 11.10 -3.86 -24.62
CA GLN A 74 10.73 -3.51 -23.24
C GLN A 74 11.57 -4.28 -22.21
N ALA A 75 11.86 -5.56 -22.45
CA ALA A 75 12.71 -6.37 -21.57
C ALA A 75 14.11 -5.77 -21.40
N LYS A 76 14.72 -5.27 -22.49
CA LYS A 76 16.03 -4.58 -22.44
C LYS A 76 15.99 -3.31 -21.58
N GLN A 77 14.86 -2.62 -21.53
CA GLN A 77 14.69 -1.41 -20.70
C GLN A 77 14.34 -1.76 -19.25
N LEU A 78 13.56 -2.82 -19.01
CA LEU A 78 13.19 -3.28 -17.66
C LEU A 78 14.37 -3.89 -16.91
N LEU A 79 15.18 -4.71 -17.57
CA LEU A 79 16.29 -5.42 -16.93
C LEU A 79 17.20 -4.55 -16.07
N PRO A 80 17.74 -3.41 -16.55
CA PRO A 80 18.60 -2.56 -15.72
C PRO A 80 17.87 -1.99 -14.50
N ILE A 81 16.57 -1.66 -14.62
CA ILE A 81 15.76 -1.18 -13.49
C ILE A 81 15.62 -2.31 -12.46
N LEU A 82 15.16 -3.49 -12.89
CA LEU A 82 14.92 -4.64 -12.01
C LEU A 82 16.22 -5.12 -11.32
N GLN A 83 17.35 -5.14 -12.03
CA GLN A 83 18.65 -5.47 -11.44
C GLN A 83 19.12 -4.41 -10.44
N THR A 84 18.82 -3.14 -10.68
CA THR A 84 19.11 -2.07 -9.73
C THR A 84 18.31 -2.25 -8.45
N LEU A 85 17.00 -2.55 -8.57
CA LEU A 85 16.12 -2.85 -7.43
C LEU A 85 16.62 -4.06 -6.62
N GLN A 86 17.08 -5.12 -7.30
CA GLN A 86 17.62 -6.32 -6.65
C GLN A 86 18.91 -6.03 -5.86
N LYS A 87 19.79 -5.18 -6.41
CA LYS A 87 21.11 -4.91 -5.82
C LYS A 87 21.05 -3.88 -4.68
N ALA A 88 20.15 -2.92 -4.77
CA ALA A 88 20.02 -1.81 -3.82
C ALA A 88 19.94 -2.30 -2.36
N SER A 89 20.69 -1.66 -1.47
CA SER A 89 20.57 -1.89 -0.03
C SER A 89 19.26 -1.30 0.53
N SER A 90 18.83 -0.17 -0.03
CA SER A 90 17.63 0.56 0.32
C SER A 90 16.98 1.18 -0.91
N ILE A 91 15.66 1.34 -0.88
CA ILE A 91 14.94 2.15 -1.87
C ILE A 91 14.31 3.33 -1.15
N LYS A 92 14.50 4.53 -1.72
CA LYS A 92 13.85 5.76 -1.23
C LYS A 92 12.56 5.99 -2.01
N GLY A 93 11.60 6.71 -1.41
CA GLY A 93 10.33 7.04 -2.06
C GLY A 93 10.51 7.75 -3.41
N ALA A 94 11.41 8.73 -3.50
CA ALA A 94 11.68 9.45 -4.74
C ALA A 94 12.26 8.55 -5.85
N ASP A 95 13.17 7.64 -5.51
CA ASP A 95 13.71 6.67 -6.47
C ASP A 95 12.63 5.68 -6.90
N ALA A 96 11.77 5.25 -5.98
CA ALA A 96 10.65 4.37 -6.29
C ALA A 96 9.65 5.03 -7.26
N THR A 97 9.28 6.29 -7.03
CA THR A 97 8.46 7.07 -7.96
C THR A 97 9.13 7.15 -9.34
N LYS A 98 10.44 7.44 -9.39
CA LYS A 98 11.17 7.50 -10.66
C LYS A 98 11.14 6.16 -11.39
N TYR A 99 11.33 5.03 -10.70
CA TYR A 99 11.27 3.72 -11.32
C TYR A 99 9.86 3.36 -11.77
N LEU A 100 8.83 3.70 -10.99
CA LEU A 100 7.42 3.54 -11.38
C LEU A 100 7.13 4.30 -12.67
N THR A 101 7.41 5.61 -12.73
CA THR A 101 7.23 6.43 -13.94
C THR A 101 7.98 5.85 -15.13
N GLN A 102 9.20 5.33 -14.95
CA GLN A 102 9.93 4.70 -16.04
C GLN A 102 9.24 3.41 -16.52
N ILE A 103 8.75 2.58 -15.61
CA ILE A 103 8.07 1.33 -15.95
C ILE A 103 6.73 1.63 -16.61
N GLU A 104 5.89 2.45 -15.97
CA GLU A 104 4.49 2.64 -16.36
C GLU A 104 4.38 3.57 -17.58
N ASP A 105 5.05 4.72 -17.59
CA ASP A 105 4.84 5.73 -18.64
C ASP A 105 5.73 5.53 -19.87
N LYS A 106 6.88 4.86 -19.71
CA LYS A 106 7.91 4.80 -20.76
C LYS A 106 8.16 3.43 -21.34
N ILE A 107 7.88 2.38 -20.58
CA ILE A 107 8.18 1.01 -20.98
C ILE A 107 6.90 0.27 -21.31
N LEU A 108 5.94 0.25 -20.39
CA LEU A 108 4.68 -0.45 -20.59
C LEU A 108 3.77 0.33 -21.54
N THR A 109 2.92 -0.39 -22.25
CA THR A 109 1.87 0.20 -23.09
C THR A 109 0.58 0.36 -22.29
N ASP A 110 -0.31 1.25 -22.73
CA ASP A 110 -1.64 1.45 -22.10
C ASP A 110 -2.43 0.15 -21.95
N LYS A 111 -2.32 -0.76 -22.92
CA LYS A 111 -2.98 -2.08 -22.86
C LYS A 111 -2.39 -2.97 -21.77
N GLN A 112 -1.08 -2.91 -21.56
CA GLN A 112 -0.40 -3.64 -20.50
C GLN A 112 -0.71 -3.04 -19.12
N LEU A 113 -0.79 -1.71 -19.02
CA LEU A 113 -1.21 -1.02 -17.80
C LEU A 113 -2.63 -1.43 -17.40
N THR A 114 -3.57 -1.37 -18.36
CA THR A 114 -4.95 -1.84 -18.15
C THR A 114 -5.00 -3.31 -17.69
N ALA A 115 -4.13 -4.15 -18.25
CA ALA A 115 -4.03 -5.54 -17.85
C ALA A 115 -3.47 -5.70 -16.42
N ILE A 116 -2.48 -4.90 -16.04
CA ILE A 116 -1.94 -4.85 -14.66
C ILE A 116 -3.04 -4.43 -13.68
N ASP A 117 -3.83 -3.39 -13.98
CA ASP A 117 -4.94 -2.94 -13.12
C ASP A 117 -5.97 -4.07 -12.93
N SER A 118 -6.30 -4.78 -14.00
CA SER A 118 -7.19 -5.93 -13.95
C SER A 118 -6.64 -7.06 -13.06
N LEU A 119 -5.33 -7.32 -13.12
CA LEU A 119 -4.66 -8.29 -12.25
C LEU A 119 -4.62 -7.84 -10.78
N GLN A 120 -4.46 -6.53 -10.52
CA GLN A 120 -4.55 -5.98 -9.17
C GLN A 120 -5.94 -6.20 -8.58
N LEU A 121 -6.99 -5.84 -9.33
CA LEU A 121 -8.38 -6.04 -8.92
C LEU A 121 -8.69 -7.51 -8.63
N LYS A 122 -8.21 -8.42 -9.49
CA LYS A 122 -8.38 -9.86 -9.28
C LYS A 122 -7.72 -10.32 -7.97
N ARG A 123 -6.47 -9.92 -7.70
CA ARG A 123 -5.79 -10.26 -6.43
C ARG A 123 -6.49 -9.68 -5.21
N GLU A 124 -7.06 -8.47 -5.32
CA GLU A 124 -7.85 -7.86 -4.26
C GLU A 124 -9.12 -8.67 -3.96
N GLN A 125 -9.86 -9.04 -5.00
CA GLN A 125 -11.08 -9.85 -4.87
C GLN A 125 -10.78 -11.23 -4.26
N GLU A 126 -9.74 -11.90 -4.73
CA GLU A 126 -9.31 -13.19 -4.17
C GLU A 126 -8.92 -13.08 -2.69
N ARG A 127 -8.27 -11.97 -2.31
CA ARG A 127 -7.92 -11.72 -0.91
C ARG A 127 -9.16 -11.52 -0.05
N ARG A 128 -10.12 -10.72 -0.52
CA ARG A 128 -11.41 -10.47 0.16
C ARG A 128 -12.22 -11.76 0.30
N ALA A 129 -12.29 -12.58 -0.75
CA ALA A 129 -12.97 -13.88 -0.72
C ALA A 129 -12.37 -14.85 0.31
N ARG A 130 -11.04 -14.87 0.45
CA ARG A 130 -10.36 -15.68 1.49
C ARG A 130 -10.67 -15.17 2.90
N MET A 131 -10.78 -13.86 3.08
CA MET A 131 -11.13 -13.27 4.39
C MET A 131 -12.58 -13.59 4.78
N THR A 132 -13.52 -13.50 3.85
CA THR A 132 -14.93 -13.82 4.12
C THR A 132 -15.11 -15.31 4.39
N GLN A 133 -14.43 -16.19 3.64
CA GLN A 133 -14.47 -17.64 3.86
C GLN A 133 -13.81 -18.06 5.18
N GLY A 134 -12.74 -17.39 5.61
CA GLY A 134 -12.09 -17.63 6.90
C GLY A 134 -12.93 -17.19 8.10
N GLN A 135 -13.82 -16.21 7.93
CA GLN A 135 -14.70 -15.73 9.00
C GLN A 135 -15.93 -16.64 9.20
N THR A 136 -16.37 -17.36 8.17
CA THR A 136 -17.44 -18.37 8.27
C THR A 136 -17.00 -19.65 9.00
N GLY A 137 -15.69 -19.86 9.22
CA GLY A 137 -15.14 -21.01 9.94
C GLY A 137 -14.98 -20.83 11.46
N GLN A 138 -15.07 -19.60 11.97
CA GLN A 138 -14.82 -19.27 13.38
C GLN A 138 -16.12 -18.97 14.18
N ASN A 139 -17.28 -19.44 13.70
CA ASN A 139 -18.56 -19.28 14.38
C ASN A 139 -19.27 -20.61 14.69
N ARG A 140 -18.48 -21.67 14.98
CA ARG A 140 -18.99 -22.94 15.54
C ARG A 140 -18.58 -23.12 17.01
N PHE A 141 -18.60 -22.04 17.79
CA PHE A 141 -18.75 -22.13 19.24
C PHE A 141 -20.15 -21.60 19.56
N GLY A 142 -21.10 -22.52 19.61
CA GLY A 142 -22.39 -22.27 20.24
C GLY A 142 -22.19 -22.02 21.73
N PRO A 143 -23.09 -21.28 22.40
CA PRO A 143 -23.04 -21.07 23.84
C PRO A 143 -23.45 -22.36 24.55
N GLY A 144 -22.48 -23.24 24.81
CA GLY A 144 -22.74 -24.46 25.57
C GLY A 144 -21.67 -25.53 25.43
N GLY A 145 -20.85 -25.67 26.48
CA GLY A 145 -20.33 -26.97 26.89
C GLY A 145 -18.89 -27.33 26.51
N ALA A 146 -18.28 -28.06 27.46
CA ALA A 146 -17.11 -28.93 27.32
C ALA A 146 -15.71 -28.32 27.45
N GLN A 147 -15.34 -28.10 28.72
CA GLN A 147 -14.10 -28.57 29.32
C GLN A 147 -13.61 -29.89 28.69
N GLY A 148 -12.39 -29.90 28.12
CA GLY A 148 -11.85 -31.10 27.47
C GLY A 148 -10.36 -30.96 27.14
N GLN A 149 -9.55 -31.60 27.97
CA GLN A 149 -8.11 -31.79 27.85
C GLN A 149 -7.66 -32.39 26.50
N GLY A 150 -6.42 -32.04 26.12
CA GLY A 150 -5.55 -32.94 25.36
C GLY A 150 -5.51 -32.71 23.85
N ARG A 151 -4.53 -31.94 23.38
CA ARG A 151 -3.93 -32.17 22.06
C ARG A 151 -2.40 -32.15 22.16
N PRO A 152 -1.71 -33.15 21.59
CA PRO A 152 -0.27 -33.31 21.70
C PRO A 152 0.50 -32.36 20.79
N GLN A 153 1.69 -32.06 21.28
CA GLN A 153 2.80 -31.35 20.65
C GLN A 153 3.06 -31.86 19.21
N GLY A 154 3.04 -30.93 18.25
CA GLY A 154 3.28 -31.22 16.83
C GLY A 154 3.46 -29.95 16.02
N GLN A 155 4.70 -29.48 15.96
CA GLN A 155 5.36 -29.00 14.73
C GLN A 155 4.67 -27.88 13.94
N ASN A 156 5.08 -26.64 14.24
CA ASN A 156 5.59 -25.61 13.31
C ASN A 156 5.27 -24.20 13.85
N GLY A 157 5.74 -23.92 15.06
CA GLY A 157 5.78 -22.58 15.61
C GLY A 157 7.03 -21.87 15.11
N SER A 158 7.00 -21.33 13.89
CA SER A 158 7.91 -20.25 13.54
C SER A 158 7.51 -19.05 14.39
N ALA A 159 8.30 -18.82 15.44
CA ALA A 159 8.19 -17.75 16.42
C ALA A 159 7.79 -16.41 15.78
N GLN A 160 6.50 -16.09 15.84
CA GLN A 160 6.01 -14.72 15.74
C GLN A 160 6.11 -14.11 17.15
N GLY A 161 7.34 -13.79 17.53
CA GLY A 161 7.68 -13.33 18.86
C GLY A 161 9.05 -12.65 18.85
N GLY A 162 9.13 -11.49 18.19
CA GLY A 162 10.33 -10.66 18.16
C GLY A 162 10.10 -9.41 17.31
N ALA A 163 10.21 -8.24 17.95
CA ALA A 163 10.09 -6.90 17.40
C ALA A 163 8.67 -6.39 17.06
N ARG A 164 8.13 -5.61 18.00
CA ARG A 164 7.35 -4.40 17.71
C ARG A 164 8.08 -3.56 16.66
N GLY A 165 7.75 -3.78 15.40
CA GLY A 165 8.30 -3.05 14.28
C GLY A 165 7.70 -3.62 13.01
N GLY A 166 6.55 -3.10 12.59
CA GLY A 166 6.22 -3.20 11.18
C GLY A 166 7.36 -2.61 10.33
N PRO A 167 7.27 -2.61 9.00
CA PRO A 167 8.23 -1.89 8.14
C PRO A 167 8.38 -0.39 8.51
N PHE A 168 7.53 0.10 9.41
CA PHE A 168 7.50 1.44 10.02
C PHE A 168 8.11 1.52 11.44
N GLY A 169 8.89 0.52 11.87
CA GLY A 169 9.60 0.53 13.16
C GLY A 169 10.53 1.74 13.28
N ALA A 170 10.87 2.13 14.51
CA ALA A 170 11.50 3.40 14.90
C ALA A 170 12.80 3.80 14.16
N ASN A 171 13.42 2.88 13.45
CA ASN A 171 14.51 3.19 12.53
C ASN A 171 13.93 3.32 11.13
N GLY A 172 13.96 4.54 10.57
CA GLY A 172 13.79 4.80 9.13
C GLY A 172 14.94 4.21 8.30
N GLY A 173 15.27 2.96 8.60
CA GLY A 173 16.35 2.20 8.03
C GLY A 173 16.04 1.81 6.60
N ALA A 174 17.12 1.53 5.88
CA ALA A 174 17.15 0.99 4.54
C ALA A 174 16.06 -0.10 4.32
N PHE A 175 14.93 0.27 3.72
CA PHE A 175 13.90 -0.68 3.33
C PHE A 175 14.02 -0.97 1.83
N ASN A 176 14.11 -2.25 1.49
CA ASN A 176 14.02 -2.72 0.12
C ASN A 176 13.25 -4.06 0.08
N PRO A 177 12.02 -4.10 -0.47
CA PRO A 177 11.24 -5.34 -0.54
C PRO A 177 11.86 -6.36 -1.52
N PHE A 178 12.78 -5.95 -2.38
CA PHE A 178 13.42 -6.79 -3.38
C PHE A 178 14.75 -7.41 -2.91
N LYS A 179 15.17 -7.12 -1.68
CA LYS A 179 16.46 -7.61 -1.16
C LYS A 179 16.37 -9.06 -0.66
N ASN A 180 15.31 -9.39 0.06
CA ASN A 180 15.14 -10.68 0.73
C ASN A 180 13.67 -11.16 0.67
N GLY A 181 13.48 -12.48 0.84
CA GLY A 181 12.16 -13.10 0.93
C GLY A 181 11.45 -13.29 -0.41
N ARG A 182 10.15 -13.61 -0.35
CA ARG A 182 9.37 -14.04 -1.52
C ARG A 182 9.39 -13.06 -2.69
N THR A 183 9.36 -11.76 -2.40
CA THR A 183 9.40 -10.70 -3.44
C THR A 183 10.76 -10.66 -4.14
N ALA A 184 11.86 -10.88 -3.41
CA ALA A 184 13.20 -10.96 -3.99
C ALA A 184 13.36 -12.21 -4.88
N ASP A 185 12.84 -13.36 -4.43
CA ASP A 185 12.87 -14.60 -5.21
C ASP A 185 12.05 -14.47 -6.50
N ALA A 186 10.85 -13.89 -6.41
CA ALA A 186 10.01 -13.62 -7.57
C ALA A 186 10.69 -12.67 -8.56
N LEU A 187 11.32 -11.59 -8.07
CA LEU A 187 12.09 -10.67 -8.90
C LEU A 187 13.24 -11.39 -9.60
N LYS A 188 14.02 -12.20 -8.88
CA LYS A 188 15.16 -12.95 -9.43
C LYS A 188 14.71 -13.93 -10.53
N ALA A 189 13.61 -14.65 -10.30
CA ALA A 189 13.03 -15.55 -11.29
C ALA A 189 12.60 -14.78 -12.54
N TYR A 190 11.95 -13.63 -12.36
CA TYR A 190 11.49 -12.83 -13.49
C TYR A 190 12.64 -12.19 -14.28
N ILE A 191 13.69 -11.70 -13.62
CA ILE A 191 14.92 -11.25 -14.28
C ILE A 191 15.47 -12.35 -15.18
N THR A 192 15.48 -13.60 -14.72
CA THR A 192 15.96 -14.75 -15.50
C THR A 192 15.10 -15.02 -16.73
N VAL A 193 13.78 -14.82 -16.65
CA VAL A 193 12.87 -14.92 -17.79
C VAL A 193 13.17 -13.81 -18.81
N LEU A 194 13.31 -12.56 -18.35
CA LEU A 194 13.58 -11.42 -19.22
C LEU A 194 14.96 -11.52 -19.91
N GLN A 195 15.96 -12.08 -19.24
CA GLN A 195 17.30 -12.31 -19.82
C GLN A 195 17.27 -13.29 -21.00
N LYS A 196 16.25 -14.15 -21.10
CA LYS A 196 16.10 -15.12 -22.19
C LYS A 196 15.35 -14.58 -23.41
N LYS A 197 14.79 -13.36 -23.35
CA LYS A 197 14.07 -12.72 -24.47
C LYS A 197 15.03 -12.03 -25.44
#